data_AF-A0A9D7M6I6-F1
#
_entry.id   AF-A0A9D7M6I6-F1
#
_cell.length_a   1.000
_cell.length_b   1.000
_cell.length_c   1.000
_cell.angle_alpha   90.00
_cell.angle_beta   90.00
_cell.angle_gamma   90.00
#
_symmetry.space_group_name_H-M   'P 1'
#
loop_
_entity.id
_entity.type
_entity.pdbx_description
1 polymer ?
#
loop_
_entity_poly.entity_id
_entity_poly.type
_entity_poly.pdbx_seq_one_letter_code
_entity_poly.pdbx_strand_id
1 'polypeptide(L)'
;MTLFKLNIEVSKYIELLKNQILEPVAELNEYRALNSILDQCEEKLLYVKQHKDKIGASMSLTYLSGRLQQHMKRMRILLYILHDTKGVTAGPVVGLFKEFVYHENTSHNLFRHVSANIGLLAYQVTEHAARTGEHYISTNRKEYWDFFKRSLGGGALVGVLVLFKIVISKMHLAAFNETLLNSLNYGIGFIIIHLAGFTLATKQPAMTASKLAEALEGHTNDSIGVTNLAQLIVRISRTQFISFAGNLLMAFPVAWLLSFGYTQLYGHHPADPAKAANLLNQIHPWYSLSVWYACVAGVLLFSSGLISGYFDNKTVYNNIPERLFNHPLLKVLNPVKRRKFTNYIGHNLGGLAGNFILGFFLASMAFIGFIMGLPLDVRHVTFVTGSFGLATESLDNFLTAETILTVLAGIFLIGLFNFLVSFGLAIYTAIRARQVKFSETRKLLHLLAAYLFTYPFDFVFPPSKERKIELVESDKTIS
;
A
#
# COMPACT_ATOMS: atom_id res chain seq x y z
N MET A 1 -14.66 -13.82 -29.52
CA MET A 1 -14.64 -14.26 -30.94
C MET A 1 -13.23 -14.54 -31.45
N THR A 2 -12.28 -13.60 -31.37
CA THR A 2 -10.92 -13.78 -31.94
C THR A 2 -10.12 -14.93 -31.32
N LEU A 3 -10.15 -15.11 -30.00
CA LEU A 3 -9.48 -16.23 -29.31
C LEU A 3 -10.04 -17.62 -29.69
N PHE A 4 -11.36 -17.72 -29.95
CA PHE A 4 -11.96 -18.97 -30.43
C PHE A 4 -11.52 -19.28 -31.87
N LYS A 5 -11.43 -18.25 -32.72
CA LYS A 5 -10.91 -18.39 -34.08
C LYS A 5 -9.46 -18.88 -34.08
N LEU A 6 -8.62 -18.36 -33.18
CA LEU A 6 -7.24 -18.81 -33.02
C LEU A 6 -7.16 -20.32 -32.75
N ASN A 7 -7.98 -20.86 -31.84
CA ASN A 7 -7.96 -22.29 -31.52
C ASN A 7 -8.30 -23.15 -32.75
N ILE A 8 -9.33 -22.76 -33.50
CA ILE A 8 -9.78 -23.49 -34.71
C ILE A 8 -8.67 -23.50 -35.77
N GLU A 9 -8.09 -22.34 -36.07
CA GLU A 9 -7.05 -22.22 -37.10
C GLU A 9 -5.75 -22.96 -36.71
N VAL A 10 -5.38 -22.95 -35.43
CA VAL A 10 -4.22 -23.71 -34.94
C VAL A 10 -4.46 -25.21 -35.08
N SER A 11 -5.64 -25.70 -34.72
CA SER A 11 -5.99 -27.13 -34.90
C SER A 11 -5.94 -27.53 -36.37
N LYS A 12 -6.48 -26.69 -37.26
CA LYS A 12 -6.47 -26.92 -38.71
C LYS A 12 -5.05 -26.97 -39.27
N TYR A 13 -4.19 -26.03 -38.89
CA TYR A 13 -2.79 -26.00 -39.32
C TYR A 13 -1.99 -27.25 -38.86
N ILE A 14 -2.20 -27.70 -37.62
CA ILE A 14 -1.59 -28.93 -37.11
C ILE A 14 -2.05 -30.16 -37.89
N GLU A 15 -3.34 -30.23 -38.25
CA GLU A 15 -3.89 -31.33 -39.04
C GLU A 15 -3.31 -31.37 -40.45
N LEU A 16 -3.19 -30.20 -41.11
CA LEU A 16 -2.59 -30.07 -42.43
C LEU A 16 -1.10 -30.46 -42.44
N LEU A 17 -0.35 -30.07 -41.40
CA LEU A 17 1.04 -30.46 -41.21
C LEU A 17 1.21 -31.96 -40.96
N LYS A 18 0.37 -32.56 -40.10
CA LYS A 18 0.41 -34.00 -39.82
C LYS A 18 0.13 -34.84 -41.06
N ASN A 19 -0.76 -34.38 -41.92
CA ASN A 19 -1.15 -35.10 -43.11
C ASN A 19 -0.20 -34.85 -44.31
N GLN A 20 0.87 -34.06 -44.15
CA GLN A 20 1.83 -33.68 -45.21
C GLN A 20 1.18 -33.07 -46.46
N ILE A 21 0.04 -32.38 -46.30
CA ILE A 21 -0.79 -31.93 -47.44
C ILE A 21 -0.29 -30.61 -48.06
N LEU A 22 0.58 -29.86 -47.36
CA LEU A 22 0.91 -28.48 -47.75
C LEU A 22 2.17 -28.39 -48.61
N GLU A 23 2.03 -27.76 -49.78
CA GLU A 23 3.18 -27.22 -50.50
C GLU A 23 3.84 -26.07 -49.68
N PRO A 24 5.17 -25.85 -49.81
CA PRO A 24 5.91 -24.90 -48.98
C PRO A 24 5.35 -23.46 -48.97
N VAL A 25 4.72 -23.04 -50.07
CA VAL A 25 4.11 -21.71 -50.20
C VAL A 25 2.77 -21.62 -49.46
N ALA A 26 1.97 -22.70 -49.47
CA ALA A 26 0.70 -22.77 -48.76
C ALA A 26 0.93 -22.80 -47.24
N GLU A 27 1.95 -23.54 -46.79
CA GLU A 27 2.34 -23.61 -45.37
C GLU A 27 2.79 -22.24 -44.82
N LEU A 28 3.57 -21.49 -45.61
CA LEU A 28 4.03 -20.13 -45.24
C LEU A 28 2.85 -19.15 -45.12
N ASN A 29 1.85 -19.26 -45.99
CA ASN A 29 0.65 -18.41 -45.95
C ASN A 29 -0.20 -18.68 -44.71
N GLU A 30 -0.35 -19.94 -44.33
CA GLU A 30 -1.09 -20.34 -43.11
C GLU A 30 -0.34 -19.93 -41.84
N TYR A 31 0.98 -20.09 -41.80
CA TYR A 31 1.83 -19.60 -40.71
C TYR A 31 1.70 -18.07 -40.52
N ARG A 32 1.69 -17.30 -41.62
CA ARG A 32 1.47 -15.84 -41.56
C ARG A 32 0.06 -15.49 -41.08
N ALA A 33 -0.96 -16.22 -41.54
CA ALA A 33 -2.34 -16.01 -41.11
C ALA A 33 -2.50 -16.24 -39.59
N LEU A 34 -1.90 -17.30 -39.05
CA LEU A 34 -1.90 -17.58 -37.61
C LEU A 34 -1.20 -16.49 -36.79
N ASN A 35 -0.04 -16.01 -37.24
CA ASN A 35 0.65 -14.90 -36.59
C ASN A 35 -0.18 -13.62 -36.61
N SER A 36 -0.89 -13.32 -37.70
CA SER A 36 -1.78 -12.16 -37.75
C SER A 36 -2.96 -12.28 -36.76
N ILE A 37 -3.52 -13.48 -36.58
CA ILE A 37 -4.57 -13.69 -35.56
C ILE A 37 -4.00 -13.52 -34.14
N LEU A 38 -2.76 -13.96 -33.90
CA LEU A 38 -2.06 -13.71 -32.63
C LEU A 38 -1.84 -12.21 -32.42
N ASP A 39 -1.40 -11.46 -33.43
CA ASP A 39 -1.23 -10.00 -33.36
C ASP A 39 -2.55 -9.31 -32.96
N GLN A 40 -3.66 -9.68 -33.61
CA GLN A 40 -4.99 -9.13 -33.29
C GLN A 40 -5.45 -9.46 -31.86
N CYS A 41 -5.13 -10.67 -31.36
CA CYS A 41 -5.45 -11.04 -29.99
C CYS A 41 -4.61 -10.23 -28.99
N GLU A 42 -3.33 -9.96 -29.31
CA GLU A 42 -2.42 -9.18 -28.49
C GLU A 42 -2.87 -7.71 -28.44
N GLU A 43 -3.25 -7.14 -29.58
CA GLU A 43 -3.79 -5.78 -29.68
C GLU A 43 -5.06 -5.62 -28.84
N LYS A 44 -6.00 -6.57 -28.92
CA LYS A 44 -7.21 -6.54 -28.07
C LYS A 44 -6.89 -6.67 -26.59
N LEU A 45 -5.94 -7.52 -26.24
CA LEU A 45 -5.49 -7.65 -24.85
C LEU A 45 -4.83 -6.35 -24.36
N LEU A 46 -4.08 -5.68 -25.23
CA LEU A 46 -3.43 -4.40 -24.96
C LEU A 46 -4.46 -3.28 -24.80
N TYR A 47 -5.49 -3.25 -25.65
CA TYR A 47 -6.63 -2.34 -25.52
C TYR A 47 -7.34 -2.51 -24.17
N VAL A 48 -7.64 -3.76 -23.78
CA VAL A 48 -8.23 -4.06 -22.47
C VAL A 48 -7.34 -3.56 -21.35
N LYS A 49 -6.01 -3.74 -21.44
CA LYS A 49 -5.05 -3.22 -20.46
C LYS A 49 -5.02 -1.69 -20.40
N GLN A 50 -5.00 -1.01 -21.53
CA GLN A 50 -4.96 0.45 -21.63
C GLN A 50 -6.25 1.13 -21.16
N HIS A 51 -7.38 0.43 -21.20
CA HIS A 51 -8.69 0.98 -20.81
C HIS A 51 -9.18 0.45 -19.46
N LYS A 52 -8.32 -0.20 -18.66
CA LYS A 52 -8.66 -0.71 -17.32
C LYS A 52 -9.20 0.37 -16.38
N ASP A 53 -8.72 1.60 -16.49
CA ASP A 53 -9.11 2.71 -15.61
C ASP A 53 -10.58 3.11 -15.74
N LYS A 54 -11.20 2.82 -16.87
CA LYS A 54 -12.63 3.08 -17.12
C LYS A 54 -13.50 1.86 -16.86
N ILE A 55 -12.97 0.67 -17.12
CA ILE A 55 -13.72 -0.60 -17.06
C ILE A 55 -13.66 -1.21 -15.65
N GLY A 56 -12.63 -0.88 -14.88
CA GLY A 56 -12.23 -1.61 -13.67
C GLY A 56 -11.63 -2.97 -14.04
N ALA A 57 -10.75 -3.51 -13.19
CA ALA A 57 -10.15 -4.82 -13.43
C ALA A 57 -10.26 -5.73 -12.21
N SER A 58 -10.91 -6.90 -12.35
CA SER A 58 -10.83 -7.92 -11.30
C SER A 58 -9.44 -8.55 -11.24
N MET A 59 -9.08 -9.08 -10.08
CA MET A 59 -7.86 -9.88 -9.92
C MET A 59 -7.84 -11.08 -10.85
N SER A 60 -8.99 -11.72 -11.03
CA SER A 60 -9.16 -12.80 -12.01
C SER A 60 -8.88 -12.34 -13.43
N LEU A 61 -9.42 -11.19 -13.85
CA LEU A 61 -9.20 -10.67 -15.21
C LEU A 61 -7.73 -10.32 -15.46
N THR A 62 -7.04 -9.70 -14.51
CA THR A 62 -5.61 -9.38 -14.66
C THR A 62 -4.75 -10.63 -14.67
N TYR A 63 -5.04 -11.61 -13.82
CA TYR A 63 -4.39 -12.92 -13.85
C TYR A 63 -4.59 -13.61 -15.20
N LEU A 64 -5.85 -13.73 -15.65
CA LEU A 64 -6.19 -14.34 -16.94
C LEU A 64 -5.55 -13.61 -18.11
N SER A 65 -5.50 -12.27 -18.07
CA SER A 65 -4.83 -11.48 -19.09
C SER A 65 -3.32 -11.74 -19.14
N GLY A 66 -2.67 -11.81 -17.97
CA GLY A 66 -1.25 -12.16 -17.89
C GLY A 66 -0.98 -13.58 -18.41
N ARG A 67 -1.83 -14.53 -18.03
CA ARG A 67 -1.77 -15.92 -18.53
C ARG A 67 -1.99 -16.00 -20.04
N LEU A 68 -2.97 -15.29 -20.58
CA LEU A 68 -3.23 -15.23 -22.02
C LEU A 68 -1.99 -14.74 -22.78
N GLN A 69 -1.35 -13.66 -22.31
CA GLN A 69 -0.14 -13.16 -22.94
C GLN A 69 1.03 -14.16 -22.90
N GLN A 70 1.21 -14.86 -21.77
CA GLN A 70 2.19 -15.94 -21.65
C GLN A 70 1.90 -17.09 -22.62
N HIS A 71 0.63 -17.49 -22.72
CA HIS A 71 0.21 -18.55 -23.63
C HIS A 71 0.40 -18.17 -25.10
N MET A 72 0.08 -16.93 -25.48
CA MET A 72 0.28 -16.44 -26.85
C MET A 72 1.77 -16.36 -27.23
N LYS A 73 2.63 -15.86 -26.33
CA LYS A 73 4.08 -15.85 -26.55
C LYS A 73 4.63 -17.27 -26.75
N ARG A 74 4.22 -18.20 -25.90
CA ARG A 74 4.62 -19.61 -26.02
C ARG A 74 4.10 -20.23 -27.33
N MET A 75 2.87 -19.90 -27.73
CA MET A 75 2.30 -20.35 -29.00
C MET A 75 3.11 -19.85 -30.20
N ARG A 76 3.58 -18.60 -30.22
CA ARG A 76 4.49 -18.10 -31.28
C ARG A 76 5.79 -18.88 -31.35
N ILE A 77 6.43 -19.16 -30.20
CA ILE A 77 7.68 -19.92 -30.16
C ILE A 77 7.47 -21.32 -30.71
N LEU A 78 6.37 -21.99 -30.33
CA LEU A 78 6.04 -23.32 -30.83
C LEU A 78 5.72 -23.31 -32.33
N LEU A 79 4.93 -22.34 -32.82
CA LEU A 79 4.63 -22.19 -34.24
C LEU A 79 5.90 -21.92 -35.05
N TYR A 80 6.83 -21.11 -34.53
CA TYR A 80 8.12 -20.86 -35.17
C TYR A 80 8.94 -22.14 -35.29
N ILE A 81 9.02 -22.94 -34.21
CA ILE A 81 9.75 -24.23 -34.22
C ILE A 81 9.08 -25.22 -35.19
N LEU A 82 7.76 -25.22 -35.26
CA LEU A 82 6.98 -26.12 -36.12
C LEU A 82 7.17 -25.81 -37.62
N HIS A 83 7.29 -24.53 -37.97
CA HIS A 83 7.42 -24.06 -39.35
C HIS A 83 8.87 -24.05 -39.88
N ASP A 84 9.88 -24.14 -39.01
CA ASP A 84 11.30 -24.08 -39.42
C ASP A 84 11.72 -25.35 -40.17
N THR A 85 11.58 -25.30 -41.49
CA THR A 85 11.88 -26.36 -42.46
C THR A 85 13.36 -26.41 -42.88
N LYS A 86 14.23 -25.53 -42.36
CA LYS A 86 15.63 -25.40 -42.84
C LYS A 86 16.71 -25.82 -41.82
N GLY A 87 16.33 -26.38 -40.67
CA GLY A 87 17.28 -26.99 -39.73
C GLY A 87 18.12 -26.01 -38.91
N VAL A 88 17.74 -24.73 -38.83
CA VAL A 88 18.42 -23.70 -38.01
C VAL A 88 17.64 -23.46 -36.70
N THR A 89 17.26 -24.55 -36.03
CA THR A 89 16.34 -24.54 -34.87
C THR A 89 17.03 -24.52 -33.51
N ALA A 90 18.37 -24.64 -33.44
CA ALA A 90 19.07 -24.83 -32.17
C ALA A 90 18.80 -23.70 -31.16
N GLY A 91 18.79 -22.43 -31.59
CA GLY A 91 18.59 -21.27 -30.70
C GLY A 91 17.22 -21.25 -30.00
N PRO A 92 16.09 -21.22 -30.75
CA PRO A 92 14.75 -21.21 -30.18
C PRO A 92 14.41 -22.46 -29.35
N VAL A 93 14.86 -23.64 -29.79
CA VAL A 93 14.67 -24.91 -29.07
C VAL A 93 15.45 -24.91 -27.75
N VAL A 94 16.72 -24.48 -27.77
CA VAL A 94 17.52 -24.32 -26.54
C VAL A 94 16.92 -23.25 -25.63
N GLY A 95 16.38 -22.17 -26.17
CA GLY A 95 15.66 -21.13 -25.42
C GLY A 95 14.44 -21.70 -24.69
N LEU A 96 13.60 -22.45 -25.40
CA LEU A 96 12.42 -23.11 -24.84
C LEU A 96 12.82 -24.17 -23.80
N PHE A 97 13.86 -24.96 -24.05
CA PHE A 97 14.38 -25.95 -23.12
C PHE A 97 14.90 -25.29 -21.83
N LYS A 98 15.66 -24.21 -21.94
CA LYS A 98 16.10 -23.40 -20.78
C LYS A 98 14.91 -22.85 -20.00
N GLU A 99 13.88 -22.36 -20.69
CA GLU A 99 12.66 -21.86 -20.05
C GLU A 99 11.92 -22.98 -19.29
N PHE A 100 11.82 -24.19 -19.86
CA PHE A 100 11.25 -25.36 -19.19
C PHE A 100 12.05 -25.79 -17.97
N VAL A 101 13.37 -26.00 -18.10
CA VAL A 101 14.24 -26.38 -16.98
C VAL A 101 14.17 -25.34 -15.86
N TYR A 102 14.18 -24.06 -16.22
CA TYR A 102 14.04 -22.98 -15.26
C TYR A 102 12.68 -22.98 -14.56
N HIS A 103 11.57 -23.21 -15.28
CA HIS A 103 10.25 -23.30 -14.69
C HIS A 103 10.06 -24.56 -13.82
N GLU A 104 10.61 -25.70 -14.23
CA GLU A 104 10.57 -26.95 -13.45
C GLU A 104 11.34 -26.81 -12.14
N ASN A 105 12.56 -26.26 -12.19
CA ASN A 105 13.37 -26.00 -11.00
C ASN A 105 12.79 -24.91 -10.07
N THR A 106 11.79 -24.15 -10.53
CA THR A 106 11.18 -23.08 -9.72
C THR A 106 9.69 -23.30 -9.44
N SER A 107 9.12 -24.42 -9.87
CA SER A 107 7.70 -24.76 -9.73
C SER A 107 7.27 -24.87 -8.26
N HIS A 108 8.18 -25.32 -7.39
CA HIS A 108 7.95 -25.46 -5.95
C HIS A 108 8.35 -24.21 -5.16
N ASN A 109 8.79 -23.13 -5.82
CA ASN A 109 9.17 -21.90 -5.14
C ASN A 109 7.90 -21.08 -4.81
N LEU A 110 7.35 -21.35 -3.62
CA LEU A 110 6.20 -20.64 -3.04
C LEU A 110 6.41 -19.12 -3.03
N PHE A 111 7.61 -18.65 -2.68
CA PHE A 111 7.92 -17.21 -2.67
C PHE A 111 7.85 -16.59 -4.06
N ARG A 112 8.21 -17.32 -5.11
CA ARG A 112 8.11 -16.85 -6.49
C ARG A 112 6.66 -16.76 -6.95
N HIS A 113 5.84 -17.75 -6.65
CA HIS A 113 4.39 -17.72 -6.95
C HIS A 113 3.69 -16.59 -6.20
N VAL A 114 4.00 -16.43 -4.91
CA VAL A 114 3.50 -15.33 -4.08
C VAL A 114 3.98 -14.00 -4.64
N SER A 115 5.25 -13.84 -5.01
CA SER A 115 5.79 -12.59 -5.57
C SER A 115 5.17 -12.23 -6.92
N ALA A 116 4.95 -13.19 -7.82
CA ALA A 116 4.32 -12.94 -9.11
C ALA A 116 2.84 -12.52 -8.96
N ASN A 117 2.11 -13.17 -8.05
CA ASN A 117 0.70 -12.86 -7.79
C ASN A 117 0.51 -11.58 -6.96
N ILE A 118 1.39 -11.32 -5.98
CA ILE A 118 1.46 -10.06 -5.24
C ILE A 118 1.85 -8.93 -6.20
N GLY A 119 2.74 -9.15 -7.17
CA GLY A 119 3.08 -8.15 -8.17
C GLY A 119 1.88 -7.70 -9.01
N LEU A 120 1.01 -8.63 -9.39
CA LEU A 120 -0.23 -8.32 -10.12
C LEU A 120 -1.29 -7.64 -9.23
N LEU A 121 -1.42 -8.07 -7.97
CA LEU A 121 -2.28 -7.40 -6.98
C LEU A 121 -1.80 -5.99 -6.69
N ALA A 122 -0.51 -5.84 -6.42
CA ALA A 122 0.17 -4.57 -6.23
C ALA A 122 -0.06 -3.66 -7.42
N TYR A 123 0.12 -4.16 -8.64
CA TYR A 123 -0.16 -3.41 -9.86
C TYR A 123 -1.61 -2.88 -9.88
N GLN A 124 -2.61 -3.72 -9.62
CA GLN A 124 -4.02 -3.28 -9.64
C GLN A 124 -4.40 -2.33 -8.51
N VAL A 125 -3.90 -2.61 -7.31
CA VAL A 125 -4.14 -1.80 -6.12
C VAL A 125 -3.47 -0.43 -6.27
N THR A 126 -2.28 -0.38 -6.86
CA THR A 126 -1.58 0.88 -7.16
C THR A 126 -2.27 1.65 -8.29
N GLU A 127 -2.69 1.02 -9.38
CA GLU A 127 -3.34 1.73 -10.50
C GLU A 127 -4.66 2.43 -10.08
N HIS A 128 -5.48 1.79 -9.24
CA HIS A 128 -6.78 2.36 -8.81
C HIS A 128 -6.73 3.24 -7.55
N ALA A 129 -5.76 3.06 -6.66
CA ALA A 129 -5.57 3.98 -5.52
C ALA A 129 -5.12 5.40 -5.95
N ALA A 130 -4.71 5.58 -7.22
CA ALA A 130 -4.27 6.87 -7.76
C ALA A 130 -5.37 7.94 -7.78
N ARG A 131 -6.66 7.57 -7.92
CA ARG A 131 -7.79 8.53 -8.01
C ARG A 131 -8.17 9.18 -6.67
N THR A 132 -7.97 8.48 -5.55
CA THR A 132 -8.27 8.99 -4.20
C THR A 132 -7.05 9.62 -3.52
N GLY A 133 -5.86 9.48 -4.11
CA GLY A 133 -4.57 9.88 -3.55
C GLY A 133 -4.17 11.36 -3.71
N GLU A 134 -4.82 12.13 -4.58
CA GLU A 134 -4.40 13.51 -4.91
C GLU A 134 -4.46 14.48 -3.73
N HIS A 135 -5.36 14.24 -2.77
CA HIS A 135 -5.52 15.08 -1.58
C HIS A 135 -4.51 14.78 -0.46
N TYR A 136 -3.50 13.94 -0.69
CA TYR A 136 -2.55 13.49 0.34
C TYR A 136 -1.11 14.00 0.19
N ILE A 137 -0.83 14.90 -0.76
CA ILE A 137 0.51 15.48 -0.97
C ILE A 137 0.40 17.01 -0.90
N SER A 138 1.19 17.64 -0.03
CA SER A 138 1.33 19.11 -0.01
C SER A 138 2.23 19.58 -1.15
N THR A 139 1.74 20.48 -1.99
CA THR A 139 2.51 21.14 -3.06
C THR A 139 3.02 22.50 -2.62
N ASN A 140 2.26 23.21 -1.77
CA ASN A 140 2.57 24.56 -1.31
C ASN A 140 2.57 24.71 0.23
N ARG A 141 3.05 25.86 0.72
CA ARG A 141 3.11 26.15 2.17
C ARG A 141 1.74 26.19 2.83
N LYS A 142 0.71 26.64 2.12
CA LYS A 142 -0.65 26.76 2.65
C LYS A 142 -1.26 25.38 2.92
N GLU A 143 -1.11 24.46 1.96
CA GLU A 143 -1.49 23.05 2.09
C GLU A 143 -0.72 22.36 3.21
N TYR A 144 0.58 22.65 3.37
CA TYR A 144 1.38 22.09 4.47
C TYR A 144 0.78 22.42 5.86
N TRP A 145 0.36 23.67 6.06
CA TRP A 145 -0.31 24.08 7.31
C TRP A 145 -1.75 23.59 7.42
N ASP A 146 -2.45 23.38 6.30
CA ASP A 146 -3.76 22.72 6.30
C ASP A 146 -3.65 21.26 6.77
N PHE A 147 -2.66 20.52 6.26
CA PHE A 147 -2.33 19.17 6.75
C PHE A 147 -2.03 19.18 8.25
N PHE A 148 -1.24 20.15 8.73
CA PHE A 148 -0.97 20.27 10.16
C PHE A 148 -2.27 20.38 10.97
N LYS A 149 -3.18 21.30 10.60
CA LYS A 149 -4.46 21.52 11.28
C LYS A 149 -5.34 20.27 11.27
N ARG A 150 -5.43 19.59 10.13
CA ARG A 150 -6.20 18.34 9.99
C ARG A 150 -5.58 17.21 10.83
N SER A 151 -4.26 17.21 11.00
CA SER A 151 -3.56 16.25 11.84
C SER A 151 -3.67 16.53 13.33
N LEU A 152 -3.82 17.79 13.74
CA LEU A 152 -4.18 18.11 15.13
C LEU A 152 -5.49 17.42 15.53
N GLY A 153 -6.52 17.49 14.67
CA GLY A 153 -7.80 16.81 14.91
C GLY A 153 -7.68 15.28 14.97
N GLY A 154 -6.83 14.70 14.11
CA GLY A 154 -6.53 13.26 14.15
C GLY A 154 -5.86 12.84 15.46
N GLY A 155 -4.87 13.62 15.93
CA GLY A 155 -4.19 13.38 17.21
C GLY A 155 -5.14 13.48 18.40
N ALA A 156 -6.00 14.50 18.40
CA ALA A 156 -6.99 14.70 19.45
C ALA A 156 -7.95 13.51 19.57
N LEU A 157 -8.49 13.02 18.44
CA LEU A 157 -9.35 11.83 18.45
C LEU A 157 -8.60 10.59 18.93
N VAL A 158 -7.34 10.37 18.53
CA VAL A 158 -6.56 9.24 19.06
C VAL A 158 -6.37 9.33 20.58
N GLY A 159 -6.18 10.53 21.13
CA GLY A 159 -6.14 10.74 22.58
C GLY A 159 -7.41 10.22 23.28
N VAL A 160 -8.58 10.48 22.69
CA VAL A 160 -9.87 9.92 23.17
C VAL A 160 -9.90 8.39 23.08
N LEU A 161 -9.46 7.82 21.95
CA LEU A 161 -9.44 6.36 21.75
C LEU A 161 -8.54 5.64 22.76
N VAL A 162 -7.43 6.27 23.17
CA VAL A 162 -6.52 5.75 24.21
C VAL A 162 -7.24 5.66 25.55
N LEU A 163 -7.98 6.70 25.96
CA LEU A 163 -8.76 6.62 27.20
C LEU A 163 -9.79 5.48 27.14
N PHE A 164 -10.54 5.37 26.04
CA PHE A 164 -11.52 4.28 25.90
C PHE A 164 -10.87 2.90 25.96
N LYS A 165 -9.67 2.72 25.38
CA LYS A 165 -8.92 1.46 25.50
C LYS A 165 -8.62 1.11 26.96
N ILE A 166 -8.21 2.09 27.76
CA ILE A 166 -7.92 1.87 29.18
C ILE A 166 -9.19 1.51 29.95
N VAL A 167 -10.30 2.20 29.68
CA VAL A 167 -11.61 1.88 30.28
C VAL A 167 -12.07 0.47 29.90
N ILE A 168 -11.92 0.05 28.64
CA ILE A 168 -12.25 -1.31 28.19
C ILE A 168 -11.38 -2.35 28.93
N SER A 169 -10.08 -2.07 29.11
CA SER A 169 -9.16 -2.98 29.82
C SER A 169 -9.54 -3.15 31.30
N LYS A 170 -10.13 -2.13 31.93
CA LYS A 170 -10.66 -2.20 33.30
C LYS A 170 -11.93 -3.05 33.44
N MET A 171 -12.62 -3.38 32.35
CA MET A 171 -13.80 -4.24 32.40
C MET A 171 -13.46 -5.72 32.68
N HIS A 172 -12.18 -6.10 32.68
CA HIS A 172 -11.69 -7.45 32.95
C HIS A 172 -12.42 -8.55 32.13
N LEU A 173 -12.71 -8.24 30.87
CA LEU A 173 -13.37 -9.17 29.95
C LEU A 173 -12.40 -10.29 29.53
N ALA A 174 -12.95 -11.39 29.03
CA ALA A 174 -12.14 -12.42 28.37
C ALA A 174 -11.32 -11.80 27.22
N ALA A 175 -10.10 -12.30 27.00
CA ALA A 175 -9.14 -11.73 26.05
C ALA A 175 -9.71 -11.49 24.64
N PHE A 176 -10.54 -12.40 24.14
CA PHE A 176 -11.24 -12.24 22.85
C PHE A 176 -12.21 -11.04 22.85
N ASN A 177 -13.03 -10.90 23.89
CA ASN A 177 -14.02 -9.83 24.01
C ASN A 177 -13.35 -8.46 24.20
N GLU A 178 -12.32 -8.38 25.04
CA GLU A 178 -11.52 -7.16 25.20
C GLU A 178 -10.89 -6.75 23.85
N THR A 179 -10.33 -7.71 23.12
CA THR A 179 -9.74 -7.47 21.80
C THR A 179 -10.77 -7.02 20.78
N LEU A 180 -11.96 -7.63 20.77
CA LEU A 180 -13.04 -7.25 19.86
C LEU A 180 -13.51 -5.82 20.13
N LEU A 181 -13.71 -5.45 21.40
CA LEU A 181 -14.10 -4.09 21.78
C LEU A 181 -13.01 -3.07 21.46
N ASN A 182 -11.74 -3.37 21.73
CA ASN A 182 -10.62 -2.52 21.34
C ASN A 182 -10.53 -2.37 19.80
N SER A 183 -10.81 -3.44 19.07
CA SER A 183 -10.84 -3.41 17.59
C SER A 183 -11.98 -2.56 17.05
N LEU A 184 -13.15 -2.62 17.68
CA LEU A 184 -14.28 -1.75 17.34
C LEU A 184 -14.00 -0.29 17.72
N ASN A 185 -13.44 -0.03 18.90
CA ASN A 185 -13.01 1.30 19.33
C ASN A 185 -12.08 1.93 18.29
N TYR A 186 -11.03 1.21 17.88
CA TYR A 186 -10.07 1.72 16.91
C TYR A 186 -10.66 1.81 15.49
N GLY A 187 -11.39 0.78 15.05
CA GLY A 187 -11.99 0.74 13.71
C GLY A 187 -13.02 1.85 13.50
N ILE A 188 -13.92 2.06 14.47
CA ILE A 188 -14.89 3.16 14.46
C ILE A 188 -14.17 4.50 14.61
N GLY A 189 -13.21 4.60 15.52
CA GLY A 189 -12.40 5.81 15.71
C GLY A 189 -11.70 6.28 14.43
N PHE A 190 -11.09 5.36 13.68
CA PHE A 190 -10.45 5.68 12.40
C PHE A 190 -11.44 6.02 11.29
N ILE A 191 -12.64 5.43 11.30
CA ILE A 191 -13.73 5.90 10.44
C ILE A 191 -14.07 7.34 10.80
N ILE A 192 -14.27 7.68 12.08
CA ILE A 192 -14.60 9.06 12.50
C ILE A 192 -13.50 10.05 12.08
N ILE A 193 -12.22 9.72 12.30
CA ILE A 193 -11.09 10.54 11.82
C ILE A 193 -11.20 10.80 10.32
N HIS A 194 -11.50 9.76 9.54
CA HIS A 194 -11.65 9.86 8.09
C HIS A 194 -12.86 10.69 7.66
N LEU A 195 -14.03 10.47 8.29
CA LEU A 195 -15.27 11.20 8.02
C LEU A 195 -15.16 12.68 8.36
N ALA A 196 -14.46 13.00 9.45
CA ALA A 196 -14.19 14.38 9.87
C ALA A 196 -13.15 15.08 8.97
N GLY A 197 -12.56 14.36 8.01
CA GLY A 197 -11.53 14.90 7.13
C GLY A 197 -10.19 15.14 7.84
N PHE A 198 -9.98 14.55 9.02
CA PHE A 198 -8.71 14.62 9.74
C PHE A 198 -7.70 13.63 9.17
N THR A 199 -6.42 13.89 9.46
CA THR A 199 -5.30 13.15 8.89
C THR A 199 -4.53 12.40 9.98
N LEU A 200 -4.32 11.10 9.75
CA LEU A 200 -3.44 10.27 10.57
C LEU A 200 -2.13 10.06 9.81
N ALA A 201 -1.01 10.33 10.47
CA ALA A 201 0.31 10.04 9.94
C ALA A 201 0.42 8.53 9.66
N THR A 202 1.10 8.16 8.57
CA THR A 202 1.46 6.78 8.19
C THR A 202 0.45 5.91 7.43
N LYS A 203 -0.79 6.35 7.19
CA LYS A 203 -1.70 5.68 6.22
C LYS A 203 -1.36 6.03 4.76
N GLN A 204 -0.83 7.23 4.56
CA GLN A 204 -0.58 7.84 3.26
C GLN A 204 0.50 7.11 2.41
N PRO A 205 1.64 6.64 2.98
CA PRO A 205 2.68 5.88 2.24
C PRO A 205 2.14 4.76 1.35
N ALA A 206 1.23 3.94 1.90
CA ALA A 206 0.66 2.80 1.21
C ALA A 206 -0.23 3.21 0.02
N MET A 207 -0.97 4.31 0.16
CA MET A 207 -1.75 4.91 -0.93
C MET A 207 -0.87 5.58 -1.98
N THR A 208 0.36 5.98 -1.61
CA THR A 208 1.24 6.70 -2.53
C THR A 208 2.05 5.79 -3.46
N ALA A 209 2.08 4.49 -3.22
CA ALA A 209 2.60 3.50 -4.16
C ALA A 209 1.97 3.64 -5.56
N SER A 210 0.71 4.09 -5.64
CA SER A 210 -0.01 4.43 -6.88
C SER A 210 0.65 5.55 -7.68
N LYS A 211 0.84 6.71 -7.04
CA LYS A 211 1.46 7.89 -7.65
C LYS A 211 2.93 7.67 -7.95
N LEU A 212 3.63 6.91 -7.10
CA LEU A 212 5.00 6.46 -7.38
C LEU A 212 5.03 5.59 -8.65
N ALA A 213 4.03 4.72 -8.85
CA ALA A 213 3.92 3.90 -10.06
C ALA A 213 3.47 4.70 -11.30
N GLU A 214 2.68 5.76 -11.15
CA GLU A 214 2.28 6.70 -12.23
C GLU A 214 3.47 7.55 -12.70
N ALA A 215 4.29 8.07 -11.77
CA ALA A 215 5.51 8.82 -12.11
C ALA A 215 6.57 8.01 -12.88
N LEU A 216 6.47 6.67 -12.84
CA LEU A 216 7.32 5.72 -13.56
C LEU A 216 6.72 5.28 -14.91
N GLU A 217 5.51 5.71 -15.25
CA GLU A 217 4.80 5.29 -16.46
C GLU A 217 5.45 5.87 -17.72
N GLY A 218 5.73 5.01 -18.72
CA GLY A 218 6.42 5.39 -19.96
C GLY A 218 7.93 5.61 -19.84
N HIS A 219 8.47 5.71 -18.62
CA HIS A 219 9.87 6.06 -18.33
C HIS A 219 10.64 4.94 -17.59
N THR A 220 10.37 3.67 -17.91
CA THR A 220 10.88 2.50 -17.17
C THR A 220 12.41 2.34 -17.19
N ASN A 221 13.11 3.03 -18.09
CA ASN A 221 14.58 3.05 -18.21
C ASN A 221 15.14 4.48 -18.33
N ASP A 222 14.36 5.52 -17.97
CA ASP A 222 14.76 6.90 -18.17
C ASP A 222 15.10 7.58 -16.84
N SER A 223 16.26 8.25 -16.84
CA SER A 223 16.78 9.15 -15.83
C SER A 223 15.75 10.18 -15.32
N ILE A 224 14.84 10.62 -16.19
CA ILE A 224 13.76 11.57 -15.86
C ILE A 224 12.72 10.93 -14.92
N GLY A 225 12.34 9.68 -15.16
CA GLY A 225 11.38 8.95 -14.31
C GLY A 225 11.89 8.75 -12.88
N VAL A 226 13.18 8.41 -12.73
CA VAL A 226 13.85 8.28 -11.43
C VAL A 226 13.85 9.60 -10.66
N THR A 227 14.08 10.70 -11.37
CA THR A 227 14.12 12.04 -10.80
C THR A 227 12.75 12.51 -10.33
N ASN A 228 11.70 12.32 -11.15
CA ASN A 228 10.33 12.62 -10.79
C ASN A 228 9.86 11.80 -9.58
N LEU A 229 10.23 10.51 -9.56
CA LEU A 229 9.95 9.62 -8.43
C LEU A 229 10.60 10.12 -7.14
N ALA A 230 11.86 10.56 -7.20
CA ALA A 230 12.55 11.11 -6.03
C ALA A 230 11.89 12.40 -5.52
N GLN A 231 11.48 13.30 -6.41
CA GLN A 231 10.77 14.52 -6.03
C GLN A 231 9.44 14.19 -5.33
N LEU A 232 8.71 13.22 -5.87
CA LEU A 232 7.47 12.74 -5.25
C LEU A 232 7.73 12.15 -3.86
N ILE A 233 8.78 11.34 -3.69
CA ILE A 233 9.19 10.79 -2.38
C ILE A 233 9.48 11.90 -1.36
N VAL A 234 10.20 12.96 -1.76
CA VAL A 234 10.48 14.11 -0.88
C VAL A 234 9.18 14.83 -0.47
N ARG A 235 8.29 15.11 -1.42
CA ARG A 235 6.98 15.76 -1.14
C ARG A 235 6.11 14.94 -0.18
N ILE A 236 6.12 13.60 -0.33
CA ILE A 236 5.40 12.68 0.57
C ILE A 236 6.02 12.69 1.96
N SER A 237 7.35 12.61 2.05
CA SER A 237 8.08 12.61 3.32
C SER A 237 7.75 13.85 4.15
N ARG A 238 7.74 15.03 3.50
CA ARG A 238 7.33 16.30 4.11
C ARG A 238 5.91 16.28 4.65
N THR A 239 4.97 15.75 3.86
CA THR A 239 3.56 15.69 4.25
C THR A 239 3.35 14.69 5.39
N GLN A 240 4.10 13.57 5.42
CA GLN A 240 4.10 12.65 6.56
C GLN A 240 4.65 13.31 7.82
N PHE A 241 5.76 14.04 7.70
CA PHE A 241 6.41 14.67 8.85
C PHE A 241 5.47 15.65 9.55
N ILE A 242 4.83 16.56 8.81
CA ILE A 242 3.92 17.53 9.42
C ILE A 242 2.67 16.88 9.99
N SER A 243 2.17 15.82 9.34
CA SER A 243 1.05 15.05 9.87
C SER A 243 1.42 14.33 11.17
N PHE A 244 2.62 13.76 11.22
CA PHE A 244 3.19 13.12 12.40
C PHE A 244 3.30 14.12 13.55
N ALA A 245 3.93 15.27 13.32
CA ALA A 245 4.06 16.33 14.31
C ALA A 245 2.69 16.79 14.85
N GLY A 246 1.73 17.05 13.96
CA GLY A 246 0.37 17.44 14.36
C GLY A 246 -0.35 16.39 15.20
N ASN A 247 -0.23 15.10 14.84
CA ASN A 247 -0.82 14.02 15.63
C ASN A 247 -0.20 13.94 17.03
N LEU A 248 1.13 14.01 17.15
CA LEU A 248 1.84 13.92 18.44
C LEU A 248 1.49 15.09 19.35
N LEU A 249 1.53 16.31 18.80
CA LEU A 249 1.26 17.54 19.55
C LEU A 249 -0.14 17.59 20.17
N MET A 250 -1.14 16.89 19.59
CA MET A 250 -2.48 16.82 20.18
C MET A 250 -2.77 15.54 20.95
N ALA A 251 -2.20 14.39 20.55
CA ALA A 251 -2.48 13.12 21.22
C ALA A 251 -2.04 13.14 22.68
N PHE A 252 -0.87 13.71 22.99
CA PHE A 252 -0.37 13.83 24.35
C PHE A 252 -1.29 14.70 25.24
N PRO A 253 -1.52 16.00 24.95
CA PRO A 253 -2.28 16.86 25.84
C PRO A 253 -3.75 16.45 25.94
N VAL A 254 -4.36 15.94 24.86
CA VAL A 254 -5.75 15.48 24.93
C VAL A 254 -5.88 14.25 25.81
N ALA A 255 -5.00 13.26 25.67
CA ALA A 255 -5.03 12.08 26.55
C ALA A 255 -4.77 12.46 28.02
N TRP A 256 -3.82 13.37 28.27
CA TRP A 256 -3.55 13.90 29.61
C TRP A 256 -4.77 14.61 30.19
N LEU A 257 -5.39 15.54 29.45
CA LEU A 257 -6.56 16.30 29.89
C LEU A 257 -7.77 15.41 30.16
N LEU A 258 -7.98 14.40 29.32
CA LEU A 258 -9.04 13.42 29.51
C LEU A 258 -8.79 12.52 30.72
N SER A 259 -7.53 12.14 30.96
CA SER A 259 -7.12 11.40 32.14
C SER A 259 -7.37 12.22 33.41
N PHE A 260 -6.93 13.48 33.42
CA PHE A 260 -7.17 14.42 34.50
C PHE A 260 -8.67 14.60 34.77
N GLY A 261 -9.46 14.86 33.73
CA GLY A 261 -10.92 14.99 33.85
C GLY A 261 -11.57 13.72 34.41
N TYR A 262 -11.10 12.53 34.02
CA TYR A 262 -11.55 11.26 34.58
C TYR A 262 -11.24 11.16 36.08
N THR A 263 -10.00 11.49 36.48
CA THR A 263 -9.57 11.49 37.89
C THR A 263 -10.44 12.42 38.73
N GLN A 264 -10.72 13.63 38.24
CA GLN A 264 -11.58 14.60 38.94
C GLN A 264 -13.03 14.14 39.09
N LEU A 265 -13.57 13.39 38.12
CA LEU A 265 -14.96 12.92 38.13
C LEU A 265 -15.17 11.66 38.96
N TYR A 266 -14.21 10.73 38.95
CA TYR A 266 -14.35 9.42 39.58
C TYR A 266 -13.50 9.23 40.85
N GLY A 267 -12.60 10.17 41.17
CA GLY A 267 -11.74 10.12 42.37
C GLY A 267 -10.60 9.11 42.29
N HIS A 268 -10.33 8.52 41.12
CA HIS A 268 -9.25 7.57 40.88
C HIS A 268 -8.76 7.68 39.43
N HIS A 269 -7.49 7.34 39.18
CA HIS A 269 -6.91 7.41 37.84
C HIS A 269 -7.50 6.36 36.89
N PRO A 270 -7.60 6.66 35.58
CA PRO A 270 -8.07 5.70 34.58
C PRO A 270 -7.11 4.51 34.44
N ALA A 271 -5.80 4.69 34.60
CA ALA A 271 -4.83 3.60 34.75
C ALA A 271 -4.28 3.63 36.17
N ASP A 272 -4.16 2.47 36.84
CA ASP A 272 -3.47 2.41 38.12
C ASP A 272 -1.95 2.67 37.92
N PRO A 273 -1.20 3.02 38.99
CA PRO A 273 0.23 3.32 38.85
C PRO A 273 1.04 2.18 38.23
N ALA A 274 0.65 0.92 38.49
CA ALA A 274 1.29 -0.25 37.89
C ALA A 274 1.07 -0.34 36.37
N LYS A 275 -0.16 -0.11 35.90
CA LYS A 275 -0.48 -0.04 34.46
C LYS A 275 0.18 1.15 33.81
N ALA A 276 0.19 2.32 34.46
CA ALA A 276 0.85 3.52 33.95
C ALA A 276 2.37 3.29 33.76
N ALA A 277 3.04 2.71 34.75
CA ALA A 277 4.44 2.32 34.63
C ALA A 277 4.68 1.29 33.50
N ASN A 278 3.78 0.31 33.35
CA ASN A 278 3.84 -0.66 32.26
C ASN A 278 3.70 0.03 30.89
N LEU A 279 2.78 1.00 30.75
CA LEU A 279 2.63 1.78 29.52
C LEU A 279 3.93 2.51 29.15
N LEU A 280 4.66 3.09 30.11
CA LEU A 280 5.96 3.71 29.86
C LEU A 280 7.04 2.69 29.47
N ASN A 281 7.10 1.56 30.18
CA ASN A 281 8.03 0.48 29.87
C ASN A 281 7.85 -0.07 28.45
N GLN A 282 6.60 -0.13 27.97
CA GLN A 282 6.26 -0.56 26.60
C GLN A 282 6.75 0.39 25.50
N ILE A 283 7.11 1.63 25.84
CA ILE A 283 7.65 2.65 24.94
C ILE A 283 9.18 2.59 24.93
N HIS A 284 9.78 2.06 26.00
CA HIS A 284 11.21 2.08 26.20
C HIS A 284 11.96 1.45 25.01
N PRO A 285 12.95 2.13 24.41
CA PRO A 285 13.58 1.69 23.17
C PRO A 285 14.43 0.42 23.30
N TRP A 286 15.06 0.21 24.47
CA TRP A 286 16.03 -0.87 24.68
C TRP A 286 15.44 -2.09 25.42
N TYR A 287 14.75 -1.85 26.54
CA TYR A 287 14.15 -2.92 27.36
C TYR A 287 12.87 -3.53 26.80
N SER A 288 12.18 -2.82 25.90
CA SER A 288 11.03 -3.39 25.22
C SER A 288 11.36 -3.62 23.75
N LEU A 289 10.70 -4.61 23.15
CA LEU A 289 10.73 -4.85 21.70
C LEU A 289 9.95 -3.77 20.93
N SER A 290 9.94 -2.51 21.41
CA SER A 290 9.15 -1.41 20.87
C SER A 290 9.45 -1.12 19.41
N VAL A 291 10.73 -1.13 19.03
CA VAL A 291 11.16 -0.94 17.63
C VAL A 291 10.67 -2.08 16.74
N TRP A 292 10.77 -3.34 17.22
CA TRP A 292 10.26 -4.49 16.49
C TRP A 292 8.73 -4.41 16.30
N TYR A 293 8.00 -4.08 17.36
CA TYR A 293 6.55 -3.86 17.31
C TYR A 293 6.16 -2.63 16.46
N ALA A 294 7.04 -1.65 16.34
CA ALA A 294 6.87 -0.52 15.43
C ALA A 294 7.03 -0.93 13.96
N CYS A 295 7.95 -1.87 13.66
CA CYS A 295 8.06 -2.47 12.33
C CYS A 295 6.79 -3.25 11.96
N VAL A 296 6.26 -4.07 12.90
CA VAL A 296 4.99 -4.79 12.69
C VAL A 296 3.86 -3.80 12.40
N ALA A 297 3.76 -2.71 13.17
CA ALA A 297 2.80 -1.65 12.90
C ALA A 297 2.97 -1.06 11.48
N GLY A 298 4.21 -0.82 11.03
CA GLY A 298 4.52 -0.37 9.67
C GLY A 298 4.03 -1.32 8.57
N VAL A 299 4.16 -2.64 8.77
CA VAL A 299 3.61 -3.65 7.85
C VAL A 299 2.08 -3.61 7.81
N LEU A 300 1.43 -3.47 8.96
CA LEU A 300 -0.03 -3.39 9.06
C LEU A 300 -0.59 -2.11 8.41
N LEU A 301 0.11 -0.99 8.58
CA LEU A 301 -0.19 0.29 7.91
C LEU A 301 -0.11 0.15 6.39
N PHE A 302 0.95 -0.48 5.89
CA PHE A 302 1.09 -0.80 4.47
C PHE A 302 -0.04 -1.70 3.96
N SER A 303 -0.33 -2.78 4.70
CA SER A 303 -1.37 -3.76 4.35
C SER A 303 -2.76 -3.12 4.30
N SER A 304 -3.09 -2.23 5.24
CA SER A 304 -4.35 -1.47 5.23
C SER A 304 -4.51 -0.61 3.98
N GLY A 305 -3.43 0.05 3.52
CA GLY A 305 -3.50 0.83 2.28
C GLY A 305 -3.69 -0.04 1.04
N LEU A 306 -3.11 -1.25 1.00
CA LEU A 306 -3.39 -2.18 -0.09
C LEU A 306 -4.88 -2.61 -0.11
N ILE A 307 -5.44 -2.85 1.08
CA ILE A 307 -6.86 -3.19 1.23
C ILE A 307 -7.74 -2.01 0.79
N SER A 308 -7.37 -0.77 1.14
CA SER A 308 -8.05 0.45 0.67
C SER A 308 -8.10 0.49 -0.86
N GLY A 309 -6.96 0.34 -1.54
CA GLY A 309 -6.91 0.33 -3.01
C GLY A 309 -7.66 -0.85 -3.64
N TYR A 310 -7.68 -2.02 -2.98
CA TYR A 310 -8.50 -3.15 -3.42
C TYR A 310 -10.01 -2.82 -3.39
N PHE A 311 -10.49 -2.19 -2.33
CA PHE A 311 -11.90 -1.80 -2.22
C PHE A 311 -12.26 -0.64 -3.16
N ASP A 312 -11.34 0.31 -3.42
CA ASP A 312 -11.52 1.35 -4.43
C ASP A 312 -11.70 0.72 -5.83
N ASN A 313 -10.82 -0.21 -6.21
CA ASN A 313 -10.96 -0.97 -7.46
C ASN A 313 -12.28 -1.77 -7.51
N LYS A 314 -12.62 -2.47 -6.41
CA LYS A 314 -13.83 -3.30 -6.33
C LYS A 314 -15.10 -2.46 -6.51
N THR A 315 -15.07 -1.20 -6.08
CA THR A 315 -16.16 -0.23 -6.21
C THR A 315 -16.44 0.12 -7.66
N VAL A 316 -15.38 0.42 -8.42
CA VAL A 316 -15.46 0.70 -9.86
C VAL A 316 -15.86 -0.57 -10.63
N TYR A 317 -15.12 -1.66 -10.44
CA TYR A 317 -15.33 -2.91 -11.20
C TYR A 317 -16.74 -3.49 -11.05
N ASN A 318 -17.31 -3.47 -9.84
CA ASN A 318 -18.65 -4.02 -9.61
C ASN A 318 -19.76 -2.99 -9.80
N ASN A 319 -19.45 -1.74 -10.19
CA ASN A 319 -20.42 -0.64 -10.22
C ASN A 319 -21.22 -0.56 -8.90
N ILE A 320 -20.53 -0.65 -7.75
CA ILE A 320 -21.16 -0.68 -6.42
C ILE A 320 -22.15 0.49 -6.24
N PRO A 321 -21.85 1.75 -6.65
CA PRO A 321 -22.80 2.84 -6.52
C PRO A 321 -24.14 2.59 -7.23
N GLU A 322 -24.13 2.05 -8.46
CA GLU A 322 -25.36 1.78 -9.21
C GLU A 322 -26.13 0.58 -8.64
N ARG A 323 -25.43 -0.46 -8.17
CA ARG A 323 -26.07 -1.61 -7.50
C ARG A 323 -26.74 -1.17 -6.20
N LEU A 324 -26.05 -0.36 -5.41
CA LEU A 324 -26.53 0.16 -4.15
C LEU A 324 -27.73 1.12 -4.37
N PHE A 325 -27.72 1.91 -5.44
CA PHE A 325 -28.85 2.77 -5.79
C PHE A 325 -30.12 1.98 -6.11
N ASN A 326 -30.00 0.80 -6.71
CA ASN A 326 -31.14 -0.05 -7.07
C ASN A 326 -31.52 -1.07 -5.99
N HIS A 327 -30.77 -1.14 -4.88
CA HIS A 327 -30.96 -2.13 -3.82
C HIS A 327 -32.32 -1.96 -3.10
N PRO A 328 -33.12 -3.03 -2.88
CA PRO A 328 -34.46 -2.94 -2.31
C PRO A 328 -34.53 -2.18 -0.97
N LEU A 329 -33.60 -2.47 -0.04
CA LEU A 329 -33.56 -1.81 1.27
C LEU A 329 -33.32 -0.29 1.20
N LEU A 330 -32.65 0.19 0.15
CA LEU A 330 -32.36 1.62 -0.01
C LEU A 330 -33.44 2.35 -0.80
N LYS A 331 -34.43 1.63 -1.36
CA LYS A 331 -35.58 2.26 -2.01
C LYS A 331 -36.48 3.02 -1.04
N VAL A 332 -36.33 2.80 0.27
CA VAL A 332 -36.96 3.60 1.33
C VAL A 332 -36.45 5.04 1.35
N LEU A 333 -35.23 5.30 0.88
CA LEU A 333 -34.68 6.65 0.76
C LEU A 333 -35.16 7.34 -0.53
N ASN A 334 -35.44 8.64 -0.43
CA ASN A 334 -35.69 9.51 -1.59
C ASN A 334 -34.53 9.36 -2.61
N PRO A 335 -34.82 9.28 -3.93
CA PRO A 335 -33.82 9.20 -5.01
C PRO A 335 -32.62 10.13 -4.86
N VAL A 336 -32.82 11.38 -4.43
CA VAL A 336 -31.73 12.36 -4.25
C VAL A 336 -30.80 11.96 -3.11
N LYS A 337 -31.38 11.60 -1.95
CA LYS A 337 -30.61 11.13 -0.78
C LYS A 337 -29.89 9.82 -1.08
N ARG A 338 -30.57 8.93 -1.80
CA ARG A 338 -30.01 7.64 -2.23
C ARG A 338 -28.82 7.82 -3.17
N ARG A 339 -28.92 8.71 -4.17
CA ARG A 339 -27.82 9.03 -5.07
C ARG A 339 -26.64 9.68 -4.34
N LYS A 340 -26.91 10.58 -3.39
CA LYS A 340 -25.87 11.17 -2.55
C LYS A 340 -25.15 10.11 -1.71
N PHE A 341 -25.89 9.19 -1.10
CA PHE A 341 -25.34 8.07 -0.33
C PHE A 341 -24.51 7.12 -1.21
N THR A 342 -25.03 6.72 -2.37
CA THR A 342 -24.34 5.77 -3.24
C THR A 342 -23.09 6.37 -3.87
N ASN A 343 -23.12 7.65 -4.24
CA ASN A 343 -21.94 8.38 -4.67
C ASN A 343 -20.94 8.51 -3.52
N TYR A 344 -21.40 8.79 -2.29
CA TYR A 344 -20.52 8.87 -1.13
C TYR A 344 -19.78 7.54 -0.89
N ILE A 345 -20.50 6.42 -0.87
CA ILE A 345 -19.91 5.08 -0.77
C ILE A 345 -18.96 4.84 -1.95
N GLY A 346 -19.35 5.25 -3.16
CA GLY A 346 -18.52 5.14 -4.36
C GLY A 346 -17.14 5.79 -4.24
N HIS A 347 -17.07 6.96 -3.59
CA HIS A 347 -15.81 7.71 -3.47
C HIS A 347 -15.01 7.34 -2.20
N ASN A 348 -15.64 6.75 -1.18
CA ASN A 348 -15.02 6.56 0.13
C ASN A 348 -14.93 5.10 0.60
N LEU A 349 -15.43 4.11 -0.15
CA LEU A 349 -15.46 2.72 0.32
C LEU A 349 -14.06 2.17 0.64
N GLY A 350 -13.05 2.44 -0.20
CA GLY A 350 -11.68 2.04 0.12
C GLY A 350 -11.14 2.73 1.36
N GLY A 351 -11.34 4.05 1.47
CA GLY A 351 -10.98 4.84 2.64
C GLY A 351 -11.57 4.28 3.94
N LEU A 352 -12.89 4.01 3.94
CA LEU A 352 -13.64 3.44 5.06
C LEU A 352 -13.15 2.03 5.42
N ALA A 353 -13.08 1.12 4.45
CA ALA A 353 -12.67 -0.27 4.67
C ALA A 353 -11.21 -0.34 5.19
N GLY A 354 -10.30 0.42 4.56
CA GLY A 354 -8.91 0.47 4.97
C GLY A 354 -8.73 1.00 6.39
N ASN A 355 -9.43 2.09 6.76
CA ASN A 355 -9.40 2.63 8.12
C ASN A 355 -9.97 1.65 9.15
N PHE A 356 -11.12 1.06 8.85
CA PHE A 356 -11.75 0.11 9.77
C PHE A 356 -10.85 -1.11 10.03
N ILE A 357 -10.30 -1.68 8.96
CA ILE A 357 -9.42 -2.86 9.04
C ILE A 357 -8.08 -2.52 9.71
N LEU A 358 -7.54 -1.31 9.50
CA LEU A 358 -6.34 -0.87 10.23
C LEU A 358 -6.60 -0.86 11.74
N GLY A 359 -7.74 -0.33 12.18
CA GLY A 359 -8.11 -0.30 13.59
C GLY A 359 -8.19 -1.71 14.17
N PHE A 360 -8.79 -2.63 13.42
CA PHE A 360 -8.85 -4.05 13.79
C PHE A 360 -7.46 -4.68 13.88
N PHE A 361 -6.58 -4.46 12.89
CA PHE A 361 -5.21 -4.99 12.90
C PHE A 361 -4.39 -4.47 14.09
N LEU A 362 -4.41 -3.17 14.36
CA LEU A 362 -3.63 -2.60 15.47
C LEU A 362 -4.12 -3.09 16.84
N ALA A 363 -5.42 -3.36 17.01
CA ALA A 363 -5.98 -3.83 18.28
C ALA A 363 -5.84 -5.35 18.48
N SER A 364 -5.95 -6.14 17.41
CA SER A 364 -5.97 -7.61 17.48
C SER A 364 -4.60 -8.27 17.44
N MET A 365 -3.54 -7.56 17.05
CA MET A 365 -2.23 -8.17 16.88
C MET A 365 -1.67 -8.80 18.17
N ALA A 366 -1.87 -8.13 19.32
CA ALA A 366 -1.46 -8.66 20.62
C ALA A 366 -2.17 -9.98 20.96
N PHE A 367 -3.46 -10.08 20.63
CA PHE A 367 -4.26 -11.30 20.84
C PHE A 367 -3.85 -12.43 19.89
N ILE A 368 -3.54 -12.11 18.63
CA ILE A 368 -2.99 -13.09 17.68
C ILE A 368 -1.65 -13.62 18.20
N GLY A 369 -0.77 -12.76 18.71
CA GLY A 369 0.47 -13.16 19.38
C GLY A 369 0.24 -14.10 20.55
N PHE A 370 -0.70 -13.73 21.42
CA PHE A 370 -1.11 -14.54 22.57
C PHE A 370 -1.59 -15.94 22.17
N ILE A 371 -2.49 -16.07 21.18
CA ILE A 371 -2.97 -17.38 20.71
C ILE A 371 -1.85 -18.21 20.10
N MET A 372 -0.97 -17.58 19.31
CA MET A 372 0.11 -18.29 18.61
C MET A 372 1.31 -18.59 19.51
N GLY A 373 1.34 -18.10 20.75
CA GLY A 373 2.52 -18.18 21.62
C GLY A 373 3.72 -17.37 21.09
N LEU A 374 3.48 -16.39 20.21
CA LEU A 374 4.51 -15.56 19.61
C LEU A 374 4.54 -14.19 20.29
N PRO A 375 5.72 -13.58 20.50
CA PRO A 375 5.83 -12.22 21.03
C PRO A 375 5.44 -11.21 19.94
N LEU A 376 4.16 -11.14 19.60
CA LEU A 376 3.60 -10.21 18.62
C LEU A 376 2.77 -9.15 19.34
N ASP A 377 3.16 -7.90 19.17
CA ASP A 377 2.45 -6.72 19.65
C ASP A 377 2.70 -5.58 18.65
N VAL A 378 2.02 -4.46 18.85
CA VAL A 378 2.04 -3.30 17.95
C VAL A 378 2.32 -2.05 18.76
N ARG A 379 3.24 -1.24 18.23
CA ARG A 379 3.51 0.12 18.72
C ARG A 379 3.30 1.10 17.58
N HIS A 380 2.17 1.80 17.64
CA HIS A 380 1.87 2.90 16.73
C HIS A 380 2.12 4.22 17.45
N VAL A 381 2.90 5.09 16.82
CA VAL A 381 3.46 6.27 17.48
C VAL A 381 2.42 7.21 18.10
N THR A 382 1.28 7.45 17.44
CA THR A 382 0.23 8.32 17.99
C THR A 382 -0.44 7.70 19.23
N PHE A 383 -0.65 6.39 19.26
CA PHE A 383 -1.25 5.71 20.42
C PHE A 383 -0.27 5.66 21.59
N VAL A 384 1.00 5.41 21.30
CA VAL A 384 2.09 5.43 22.27
C VAL A 384 2.23 6.84 22.87
N THR A 385 2.11 7.89 22.06
CA THR A 385 2.12 9.28 22.52
C THR A 385 0.92 9.62 23.42
N GLY A 386 -0.29 9.18 23.06
CA GLY A 386 -1.47 9.34 23.92
C GLY A 386 -1.35 8.52 25.22
N SER A 387 -0.78 7.31 25.14
CA SER A 387 -0.52 6.48 26.32
C SER A 387 0.50 7.12 27.26
N PHE A 388 1.50 7.82 26.72
CA PHE A 388 2.43 8.62 27.49
C PHE A 388 1.73 9.79 28.20
N GLY A 389 0.83 10.52 27.52
CA GLY A 389 0.03 11.59 28.13
C GLY A 389 -0.82 11.08 29.30
N LEU A 390 -1.54 9.97 29.08
CA LEU A 390 -2.35 9.34 30.11
C LEU A 390 -1.51 8.81 31.28
N ALA A 391 -0.40 8.11 31.00
CA ALA A 391 0.48 7.58 32.05
C ALA A 391 1.17 8.69 32.86
N THR A 392 1.47 9.83 32.25
CA THR A 392 2.04 10.99 32.95
C THR A 392 1.05 11.54 33.99
N GLU A 393 -0.23 11.66 33.63
CA GLU A 393 -1.26 12.09 34.58
C GLU A 393 -1.53 11.03 35.66
N SER A 394 -1.59 9.75 35.28
CA SER A 394 -1.81 8.64 36.23
C SER A 394 -0.65 8.38 37.20
N LEU A 395 0.50 9.03 36.99
CA LEU A 395 1.64 9.04 37.91
C LEU A 395 1.80 10.41 38.60
N ASP A 396 0.73 11.20 38.67
CA ASP A 396 0.69 12.53 39.28
C ASP A 396 1.75 13.50 38.73
N ASN A 397 2.15 13.31 37.47
CA ASN A 397 3.24 14.04 36.81
C ASN A 397 4.62 13.86 37.44
N PHE A 398 4.81 12.87 38.33
CA PHE A 398 6.10 12.52 38.92
C PHE A 398 6.92 11.64 37.96
N LEU A 399 7.45 12.24 36.90
CA LEU A 399 8.39 11.58 35.99
C LEU A 399 9.79 12.19 36.14
N THR A 400 10.82 11.34 36.21
CA THR A 400 12.20 11.82 36.17
C THR A 400 12.54 12.32 34.76
N ALA A 401 13.48 13.26 34.66
CA ALA A 401 13.96 13.78 33.38
C ALA A 401 14.52 12.65 32.49
N GLU A 402 15.15 11.64 33.09
CA GLU A 402 15.65 10.44 32.42
C GLU A 402 14.51 9.64 31.78
N THR A 403 13.41 9.39 32.51
CA THR A 403 12.24 8.69 31.97
C THR A 403 11.61 9.47 30.82
N ILE A 404 11.46 10.79 30.95
CA ILE A 404 10.90 11.64 29.88
C ILE A 404 11.78 11.55 28.63
N LEU A 405 13.10 11.74 28.76
CA LEU A 405 14.01 11.70 27.62
C LEU A 405 14.01 10.33 26.93
N THR A 406 13.98 9.26 27.72
CA THR A 406 13.96 7.88 27.21
C THR A 406 12.65 7.55 26.49
N VAL A 407 11.50 7.99 27.04
CA VAL A 407 10.19 7.81 26.41
C VAL A 407 10.08 8.64 25.13
N LEU A 408 10.59 9.87 25.11
CA LEU A 408 10.63 10.70 23.90
C LEU A 408 11.51 10.07 22.81
N ALA A 409 12.67 9.52 23.16
CA ALA A 409 13.50 8.74 22.24
C ALA A 409 12.77 7.50 21.71
N GLY A 410 12.05 6.79 22.57
CA GLY A 410 11.18 5.66 22.20
C GLY A 410 10.08 6.06 21.22
N ILE A 411 9.31 7.12 21.52
CA ILE A 411 8.27 7.68 20.64
C ILE A 411 8.86 8.02 19.26
N PHE A 412 10.02 8.70 19.23
CA PHE A 412 10.70 9.05 18.00
C PHE A 412 11.07 7.82 17.18
N LEU A 413 11.72 6.82 17.80
CA LEU A 413 12.11 5.58 17.12
C LEU A 413 10.89 4.79 16.61
N ILE A 414 9.84 4.68 17.41
CA ILE A 414 8.58 4.03 17.00
C ILE A 414 8.00 4.74 15.77
N GLY A 415 7.93 6.08 15.79
CA GLY A 415 7.45 6.87 14.66
C GLY A 415 8.30 6.70 13.40
N LEU A 416 9.62 6.72 13.56
CA LEU A 416 10.57 6.52 12.48
C LEU A 416 10.37 5.16 11.82
N PHE A 417 10.29 4.06 12.59
CA PHE A 417 10.12 2.72 12.03
C PHE A 417 8.71 2.43 11.51
N ASN A 418 7.66 3.02 12.11
CA ASN A 418 6.32 3.00 11.52
C ASN A 418 6.36 3.56 10.08
N PHE A 419 7.03 4.70 9.89
CA PHE A 419 7.18 5.35 8.58
C PHE A 419 8.09 4.56 7.65
N LEU A 420 9.33 4.25 8.05
CA LEU A 420 10.34 3.61 7.21
C LEU A 420 9.86 2.26 6.65
N VAL A 421 9.24 1.42 7.49
CA VAL A 421 8.76 0.11 7.06
C VAL A 421 7.56 0.24 6.12
N SER A 422 6.56 1.06 6.49
CA SER A 422 5.36 1.23 5.67
C SER A 422 5.69 1.84 4.30
N PHE A 423 6.51 2.89 4.29
CA PHE A 423 6.92 3.60 3.08
C PHE A 423 7.94 2.81 2.25
N GLY A 424 8.87 2.11 2.90
CA GLY A 424 9.82 1.22 2.24
C GLY A 424 9.11 0.10 1.50
N LEU A 425 8.09 -0.53 2.11
CA LEU A 425 7.24 -1.51 1.45
C LEU A 425 6.45 -0.91 0.29
N ALA A 426 5.90 0.30 0.46
CA ALA A 426 5.19 0.99 -0.62
C ALA A 426 6.08 1.26 -1.84
N ILE A 427 7.29 1.77 -1.64
CA ILE A 427 8.28 1.97 -2.71
C ILE A 427 8.66 0.64 -3.34
N TYR A 428 8.99 -0.37 -2.53
CA TYR A 428 9.37 -1.70 -3.01
C TYR A 428 8.28 -2.29 -3.91
N THR A 429 7.03 -2.20 -3.47
CA THR A 429 5.86 -2.67 -4.21
C THR A 429 5.62 -1.90 -5.50
N ALA A 430 5.78 -0.56 -5.50
CA ALA A 430 5.65 0.26 -6.69
C ALA A 430 6.71 -0.09 -7.75
N ILE A 431 7.97 -0.22 -7.34
CA ILE A 431 9.09 -0.62 -8.21
C ILE A 431 8.86 -2.01 -8.81
N ARG A 432 8.43 -2.98 -7.97
CA ARG A 432 8.13 -4.35 -8.40
C ARG A 432 6.94 -4.41 -9.37
N ALA A 433 5.90 -3.63 -9.15
CA ALA A 433 4.72 -3.60 -10.00
C ALA A 433 5.03 -3.13 -11.43
N ARG A 434 5.99 -2.21 -11.60
CA ARG A 434 6.39 -1.65 -12.90
C ARG A 434 7.60 -2.34 -13.56
N GLN A 435 8.13 -3.40 -12.96
CA GLN A 435 9.30 -4.14 -13.48
C GLN A 435 10.53 -3.26 -13.77
N VAL A 436 10.75 -2.20 -12.97
CA VAL A 436 11.92 -1.32 -13.11
C VAL A 436 13.20 -2.14 -12.91
N LYS A 437 14.21 -1.94 -13.76
CA LYS A 437 15.49 -2.65 -13.68
C LYS A 437 16.23 -2.30 -12.38
N PHE A 438 16.92 -3.27 -11.80
CA PHE A 438 17.62 -3.13 -10.52
C PHE A 438 18.70 -2.01 -10.52
N SER A 439 19.29 -1.71 -11.69
CA SER A 439 20.26 -0.61 -11.85
C SER A 439 19.65 0.76 -11.54
N GLU A 440 18.39 1.00 -11.92
CA GLU A 440 17.69 2.27 -11.69
C GLU A 440 17.23 2.40 -10.23
N THR A 441 16.89 1.29 -9.56
CA THR A 441 16.60 1.30 -8.12
C THR A 441 17.79 1.77 -7.30
N ARG A 442 19.02 1.35 -7.67
CA ARG A 442 20.24 1.80 -7.00
C ARG A 442 20.49 3.30 -7.22
N LYS A 443 20.25 3.79 -8.44
CA LYS A 443 20.34 5.24 -8.76
C LYS A 443 19.35 6.06 -7.94
N LEU A 444 18.09 5.62 -7.84
CA LEU A 444 17.07 6.26 -7.01
C LEU A 444 17.52 6.40 -5.56
N LEU A 445 18.00 5.31 -4.95
CA LEU A 445 18.48 5.31 -3.56
C LEU A 445 19.66 6.25 -3.38
N HIS A 446 20.62 6.24 -4.31
CA HIS A 446 21.77 7.13 -4.25
C HIS A 446 21.36 8.60 -4.37
N LEU A 447 20.45 8.92 -5.29
CA LEU A 447 19.96 10.27 -5.50
C LEU A 447 19.13 10.78 -4.30
N LEU A 448 18.30 9.93 -3.68
CA LEU A 448 17.60 10.26 -2.44
C LEU A 448 18.58 10.49 -1.27
N ALA A 449 19.61 9.65 -1.14
CA ALA A 449 20.63 9.82 -0.11
C ALA A 449 21.42 11.12 -0.31
N ALA A 450 21.87 11.40 -1.53
CA ALA A 450 22.54 12.66 -1.86
C ALA A 450 21.65 13.87 -1.57
N TYR A 451 20.36 13.81 -1.96
CA TYR A 451 19.41 14.89 -1.68
C TYR A 451 19.14 15.07 -0.18
N LEU A 452 19.07 13.98 0.59
CA LEU A 452 18.90 14.01 2.05
C LEU A 452 20.08 14.69 2.75
N PHE A 453 21.31 14.41 2.34
CA PHE A 453 22.50 15.04 2.94
C PHE A 453 22.70 16.49 2.47
N THR A 454 22.27 16.82 1.25
CA THR A 454 22.44 18.19 0.70
C THR A 454 21.34 19.13 1.17
N TYR A 455 20.09 18.65 1.23
CA TYR A 455 18.90 19.45 1.54
C TYR A 455 17.97 18.72 2.53
N PRO A 456 18.42 18.40 3.77
CA PRO A 456 17.63 17.65 4.74
C PRO A 456 16.31 18.35 5.10
N PHE A 457 16.31 19.68 5.14
CA PHE A 457 15.12 20.47 5.47
C PHE A 457 14.01 20.37 4.42
N ASP A 458 14.30 20.02 3.17
CA ASP A 458 13.27 19.90 2.13
C ASP A 458 12.38 18.66 2.34
N PHE A 459 12.86 17.66 3.08
CA PHE A 459 12.09 16.50 3.53
C PHE A 459 11.14 16.83 4.69
N VAL A 460 11.30 17.98 5.32
CA VAL A 460 10.58 18.37 6.55
C VAL A 460 9.68 19.57 6.29
N PHE A 461 10.18 20.57 5.56
CA PHE A 461 9.53 21.85 5.32
C PHE A 461 9.44 22.17 3.82
N PRO A 462 8.40 22.91 3.40
CA PRO A 462 8.26 23.35 2.02
C PRO A 462 9.29 24.46 1.68
N PRO A 463 10.16 24.24 0.69
CA PRO A 463 11.16 25.24 0.31
C PRO A 463 10.48 26.48 -0.28
N SER A 464 11.12 27.65 -0.18
CA SER A 464 10.57 28.90 -0.72
C SER A 464 10.52 28.93 -2.25
N LYS A 465 11.39 28.15 -2.92
CA LYS A 465 11.37 27.88 -4.36
C LYS A 465 11.49 26.37 -4.55
N GLU A 466 10.70 25.81 -5.44
CA GLU A 466 10.76 24.38 -5.72
C GLU A 466 12.08 24.04 -6.43
N ARG A 467 12.92 23.24 -5.77
CA ARG A 467 14.18 22.76 -6.34
C ARG A 467 13.88 21.56 -7.22
N LYS A 468 14.32 21.61 -8.47
CA LYS A 468 14.39 20.41 -9.30
C LYS A 468 15.54 19.58 -8.79
N ILE A 469 15.24 18.35 -8.39
CA ILE A 469 16.28 17.33 -8.24
C ILE A 469 16.82 17.11 -9.65
N GLU A 470 18.12 17.27 -9.85
CA GLU A 470 18.80 16.98 -11.11
C GLU A 470 19.83 15.88 -10.83
N LEU A 471 20.01 14.97 -11.79
CA LEU A 471 21.10 14.01 -11.72
C LEU A 471 22.41 14.78 -11.88
N VAL A 472 23.29 14.68 -10.90
CA VAL A 472 24.69 15.05 -11.11
C VAL A 472 25.22 14.03 -12.12
N GLU A 473 25.32 14.42 -13.40
CA GLU A 473 26.08 13.65 -14.37
C GLU A 473 27.50 13.55 -13.84
N SER A 474 27.91 12.34 -13.45
CA SER A 474 29.29 12.05 -13.10
C SER A 474 30.14 12.00 -14.37
N ASP A 475 30.17 13.07 -15.16
CA ASP A 475 31.17 13.31 -16.18
C ASP A 475 32.34 14.06 -15.54
N LYS A 476 33.10 13.30 -14.76
CA LYS A 476 34.53 13.55 -14.62
C LYS A 476 35.25 12.27 -14.96
N THR A 477 35.42 12.08 -16.27
CA THR A 477 36.62 11.45 -16.82
C THR A 477 37.82 11.92 -16.01
N ILE A 478 38.42 11.00 -15.26
CA ILE A 478 39.78 11.13 -14.79
C ILE A 478 40.63 11.11 -16.06
N SER A 479 41.08 12.28 -16.48
CA SER A 479 42.11 12.48 -17.50
C SER A 479 43.45 11.94 -17.02
#